data_AF-A0AAD5ART8-F1
#
_entry.id   AF-A0AAD5ART8-F1
#
_cell.length_a   1.000
_cell.length_b   1.000
_cell.length_c   1.000
_cell.angle_alpha   90.00
_cell.angle_beta   90.00
_cell.angle_gamma   90.00
#
_symmetry.space_group_name_H-M   'P 1'
#
loop_
_entity.id
_entity.type
_entity.pdbx_description
1 polymer ?
#
loop_
_entity_poly.entity_id
_entity_poly.type
_entity_poly.pdbx_seq_one_letter_code
_entity_poly.pdbx_strand_id
1 'polypeptide(L)'
;RVLKEGVLEKRSDGLLQMWKRKHCTLTEEAVLLHTHQHAQPAANGKELHFSRVKTVDCVERKGKHGYFTVVMANGKEIDFRCRADEGWSAEITLQMVQYKNRQAVLAVRSTRHKQQRLVISKP
;
A
#
# COMPACT_ATOMS: atom_id res chain seq x y z
N ARG A 1 -0.17 3.94 -13.36
CA ARG A 1 0.89 3.08 -13.95
C ARG A 1 1.05 1.82 -13.11
N VAL A 2 1.30 0.67 -13.75
CA VAL A 2 1.69 -0.57 -13.05
C VAL A 2 3.20 -0.59 -12.85
N LEU A 3 3.63 -0.88 -11.63
CA LEU A 3 5.04 -0.90 -11.22
C LEU A 3 5.56 -2.33 -11.01
N LYS A 4 4.71 -3.20 -10.45
CA LYS A 4 5.00 -4.63 -10.25
C LYS A 4 3.72 -5.44 -10.30
N GLU A 5 3.78 -6.64 -10.85
CA GLU A 5 2.71 -7.63 -10.79
C GLU A 5 3.25 -8.98 -10.31
N GLY A 6 2.40 -9.77 -9.67
CA GLY A 6 2.75 -11.13 -9.25
C GLY A 6 1.80 -11.65 -8.20
N VAL A 7 2.28 -12.52 -7.31
CA VAL A 7 1.44 -13.19 -6.31
C VAL A 7 1.93 -12.87 -4.91
N LEU A 8 1.01 -12.46 -4.03
CA LEU A 8 1.22 -12.44 -2.59
C LEU A 8 0.29 -13.46 -1.93
N GLU A 9 0.74 -14.08 -0.85
CA GLU A 9 -0.15 -14.86 0.02
C GLU A 9 -0.61 -13.98 1.18
N LYS A 10 -1.92 -13.71 1.27
CA LYS A 10 -2.52 -12.94 2.36
C LYS A 10 -3.00 -13.89 3.46
N ARG A 11 -2.73 -13.57 4.72
CA ARG A 11 -3.31 -14.28 5.86
C ARG A 11 -4.80 -13.98 5.97
N SER A 12 -5.60 -15.02 6.23
CA SER A 12 -7.02 -14.87 6.54
C SER A 12 -7.21 -14.50 8.01
N ASP A 13 -8.23 -13.71 8.29
CA ASP A 13 -8.69 -13.32 9.63
C ASP A 13 -9.51 -14.41 10.35
N GLY A 14 -9.86 -15.50 9.66
CA GLY A 14 -10.61 -16.62 10.26
C GLY A 14 -9.79 -17.48 11.23
N LEU A 15 -10.50 -18.36 11.96
CA LEU A 15 -9.96 -19.25 12.99
C LEU A 15 -8.71 -20.04 12.55
N LEU A 16 -8.67 -20.47 11.28
CA LEU A 16 -7.59 -21.30 10.73
C LEU A 16 -6.35 -20.51 10.28
N GLN A 17 -6.40 -19.17 10.26
CA GLN A 17 -5.26 -18.29 9.92
C GLN A 17 -4.47 -18.72 8.66
N MET A 18 -5.19 -19.12 7.61
CA MET A 18 -4.61 -19.69 6.40
C MET A 18 -4.01 -18.62 5.48
N TRP A 19 -2.97 -18.99 4.74
CA TRP A 19 -2.36 -18.20 3.68
C TRP A 19 -3.08 -18.42 2.35
N LYS A 20 -3.65 -17.36 1.78
CA LYS A 20 -4.39 -17.43 0.50
C LYS A 20 -3.66 -16.64 -0.57
N ARG A 21 -3.31 -17.30 -1.68
CA ARG A 21 -2.73 -16.64 -2.87
C ARG A 21 -3.67 -15.58 -3.43
N LYS A 22 -3.10 -14.42 -3.76
CA LYS A 22 -3.75 -13.28 -4.40
C LYS A 22 -2.85 -12.80 -5.53
N HIS A 23 -3.42 -12.59 -6.71
CA HIS A 23 -2.72 -11.86 -7.75
C HIS A 23 -2.72 -10.39 -7.35
N CYS A 24 -1.57 -9.75 -7.44
CA CYS A 24 -1.34 -8.43 -6.90
C CYS A 24 -0.73 -7.53 -7.96
N THR A 25 -1.20 -6.28 -7.98
CA THR A 25 -0.64 -5.22 -8.82
C THR A 25 -0.23 -4.06 -7.90
N LEU A 26 1.06 -3.71 -7.91
CA LEU A 26 1.58 -2.50 -7.29
C LEU A 26 1.47 -1.35 -8.30
N THR A 27 0.83 -0.27 -7.88
CA THR A 27 0.73 0.98 -8.63
C THR A 27 1.37 2.12 -7.84
N GLU A 28 1.39 3.31 -8.41
CA GLU A 28 1.93 4.50 -7.73
C GLU A 28 1.15 4.90 -6.46
N GLU A 29 -0.09 4.43 -6.34
CA GLU A 29 -1.10 4.90 -5.38
C GLU A 29 -1.57 3.79 -4.43
N ALA A 30 -1.44 2.52 -4.83
CA ALA A 30 -1.98 1.40 -4.06
C ALA A 30 -1.36 0.04 -4.41
N VAL A 31 -1.60 -0.94 -3.52
CA VAL A 31 -1.54 -2.37 -3.84
C VAL A 31 -2.95 -2.90 -4.10
N LEU A 32 -3.18 -3.44 -5.29
CA LEU A 32 -4.46 -4.05 -5.71
C LEU A 32 -4.37 -5.56 -5.52
N LEU A 33 -5.41 -6.18 -4.93
CA LEU A 33 -5.53 -7.61 -4.65
C LEU A 33 -6.69 -8.20 -5.47
N HIS A 34 -6.36 -8.94 -6.52
CA HIS A 34 -7.35 -9.54 -7.42
C HIS A 34 -7.86 -10.88 -6.87
N THR A 35 -9.18 -11.10 -6.92
CA THR A 35 -9.78 -12.38 -6.47
C THR A 35 -9.82 -13.43 -7.57
N HIS A 36 -9.78 -13.02 -8.84
CA HIS A 36 -9.70 -13.88 -10.03
C HIS A 36 -8.85 -13.16 -11.08
N GLN A 37 -8.20 -13.91 -11.98
CA GLN A 37 -7.32 -13.39 -13.04
C GLN A 37 -8.01 -12.37 -13.98
N HIS A 38 -9.35 -12.27 -13.98
CA HIS A 38 -10.11 -11.37 -14.85
C HIS A 38 -11.23 -10.57 -14.16
N ALA A 39 -11.26 -10.49 -12.82
CA ALA A 39 -12.33 -9.77 -12.12
C ALA A 39 -11.92 -8.33 -11.77
N GLN A 40 -12.72 -7.36 -12.20
CA GLN A 40 -12.65 -5.95 -11.78
C GLN A 40 -12.57 -5.83 -10.24
N PRO A 41 -11.82 -4.84 -9.70
CA PRO A 41 -11.70 -4.64 -8.27
C PRO A 41 -13.08 -4.28 -7.66
N ALA A 42 -13.67 -5.23 -6.93
CA ALA A 42 -14.93 -5.01 -6.23
C ALA A 42 -14.74 -4.12 -5.00
N ALA A 43 -15.71 -3.23 -4.77
CA ALA A 43 -15.72 -2.09 -3.85
C ALA A 43 -15.45 -2.38 -2.36
N ASN A 44 -15.32 -3.65 -1.94
CA ASN A 44 -15.06 -4.01 -0.55
C ASN A 44 -13.74 -4.77 -0.42
N GLY A 45 -12.66 -4.03 -0.13
CA GLY A 45 -11.46 -4.59 0.51
C GLY A 45 -10.36 -5.17 -0.38
N LYS A 46 -10.37 -4.90 -1.69
CA LYS A 46 -9.34 -5.38 -2.63
C LYS A 46 -8.21 -4.40 -2.90
N GLU A 47 -8.19 -3.27 -2.22
CA GLU A 47 -7.20 -2.22 -2.46
C GLU A 47 -6.62 -1.70 -1.15
N LEU A 48 -5.29 -1.65 -1.11
CA LEU A 48 -4.50 -1.03 -0.04
C LEU A 48 -3.97 0.31 -0.55
N HIS A 49 -4.84 1.31 -0.61
CA HIS A 49 -4.47 2.65 -1.06
C HIS A 49 -3.52 3.31 -0.07
N PHE A 50 -2.41 3.89 -0.54
CA PHE A 50 -1.33 4.40 0.32
C PHE A 50 -1.73 5.58 1.21
N SER A 51 -2.80 6.31 0.86
CA SER A 51 -3.39 7.30 1.78
C SER A 51 -3.96 6.68 3.06
N ARG A 52 -4.32 5.40 3.02
CA ARG A 52 -4.91 4.64 4.13
C ARG A 52 -3.92 3.67 4.76
N VAL A 53 -2.70 3.56 4.25
CA VAL A 53 -1.65 2.72 4.84
C VAL A 53 -0.83 3.55 5.82
N LYS A 54 -0.75 3.10 7.07
CA LYS A 54 0.06 3.70 8.12
C LYS A 54 1.53 3.32 7.94
N THR A 55 1.83 2.03 7.95
CA THR A 55 3.19 1.49 7.82
C THR A 55 3.17 0.12 7.11
N VAL A 56 4.35 -0.29 6.65
CA VAL A 56 4.65 -1.64 6.15
C VAL A 56 5.81 -2.15 6.96
N ASP A 57 5.56 -3.14 7.80
CA ASP A 57 6.54 -3.65 8.76
C ASP A 57 7.09 -4.98 8.24
N CYS A 58 8.41 -5.04 8.02
CA CYS A 58 9.09 -6.28 7.65
C CYS A 58 9.31 -7.11 8.91
N VAL A 59 8.71 -8.30 8.98
CA VAL A 59 8.65 -9.08 10.21
C VAL A 59 9.77 -10.13 10.26
N GLU A 60 9.92 -10.92 9.20
CA GLU A 60 10.87 -12.04 9.21
C GLU A 60 11.26 -12.48 7.78
N ARG A 61 12.49 -12.95 7.61
CA ARG A 61 12.87 -13.79 6.48
C ARG A 61 13.12 -15.20 7.00
N LYS A 62 12.24 -16.15 6.68
CA LYS A 62 12.35 -17.53 7.13
C LYS A 62 12.37 -18.49 5.94
N GLY A 63 13.51 -19.12 5.72
CA GLY A 63 13.75 -19.97 4.57
C GLY A 63 13.46 -19.22 3.27
N LYS A 64 12.59 -19.78 2.42
CA LYS A 64 12.26 -19.20 1.12
C LYS A 64 11.25 -18.05 1.15
N HIS A 65 10.65 -17.73 2.31
CA HIS A 65 9.59 -16.72 2.40
C HIS A 65 10.02 -15.50 3.20
N GLY A 66 9.64 -14.32 2.71
CA GLY A 66 9.62 -13.08 3.48
C GLY A 66 8.20 -12.82 4.00
N TYR A 67 8.10 -12.32 5.23
CA TYR A 67 6.85 -11.98 5.91
C TYR A 67 6.82 -10.49 6.21
N PHE A 68 5.68 -9.87 5.96
CA PHE A 68 5.46 -8.46 6.25
C PHE A 68 4.00 -8.17 6.57
N THR A 69 3.78 -7.11 7.34
CA THR A 69 2.45 -6.67 7.77
C THR A 69 2.18 -5.27 7.22
N VAL A 70 1.04 -5.09 6.58
CA VAL A 70 0.54 -3.77 6.19
C VAL A 70 -0.42 -3.30 7.28
N VAL A 71 -0.04 -2.23 7.98
CA VAL A 71 -0.86 -1.62 9.02
C VAL A 71 -1.64 -0.47 8.39
N MET A 72 -2.96 -0.56 8.45
CA MET A 72 -3.87 0.47 7.94
C MET A 72 -4.02 1.61 8.97
N ALA A 73 -4.43 2.80 8.50
CA ALA A 73 -4.63 3.98 9.34
C ALA A 73 -5.70 3.78 10.43
N ASN A 74 -6.65 2.87 10.21
CA ASN A 74 -7.66 2.48 11.19
C ASN A 74 -7.18 1.39 12.17
N GLY A 75 -5.89 1.06 12.18
CA GLY A 75 -5.30 0.03 13.04
C GLY A 75 -5.47 -1.40 12.53
N LYS A 76 -6.15 -1.62 11.38
CA LYS A 76 -6.26 -2.97 10.80
C LYS A 76 -4.89 -3.44 10.31
N GLU A 77 -4.46 -4.61 10.76
CA GLU A 77 -3.24 -5.26 10.29
C GLU A 77 -3.57 -6.34 9.25
N ILE A 78 -2.74 -6.42 8.21
CA ILE A 78 -2.91 -7.39 7.13
C ILE A 78 -1.56 -8.04 6.85
N ASP A 79 -1.45 -9.31 7.18
CA ASP A 79 -0.21 -10.05 6.98
C ASP A 79 -0.13 -10.64 5.59
N PHE A 80 1.06 -10.53 5.02
CA PHE A 80 1.44 -11.09 3.74
C PHE A 80 2.71 -11.91 3.89
N ARG A 81 2.82 -12.93 3.03
CA ARG A 81 4.09 -13.57 2.72
C ARG A 81 4.26 -13.69 1.22
N CYS A 82 5.51 -13.69 0.79
CA CYS A 82 5.92 -13.91 -0.59
C CYS A 82 7.24 -14.66 -0.61
N ARG A 83 7.73 -15.01 -1.80
CA ARG A 83 9.11 -15.50 -1.88
C ARG A 83 10.08 -14.37 -1.49
N ALA A 84 11.12 -14.69 -0.75
CA ALA A 84 12.03 -13.68 -0.20
C ALA A 84 12.85 -12.94 -1.27
N ASP A 85 13.03 -13.55 -2.44
CA ASP A 85 13.72 -13.00 -3.61
C ASP A 85 12.85 -12.05 -4.45
N GLU A 86 11.54 -12.02 -4.24
CA GLU A 86 10.63 -11.16 -5.03
C GLU A 86 10.60 -9.69 -4.58
N GLY A 87 11.13 -9.37 -3.40
CA GLY A 87 11.31 -7.98 -2.96
C GLY A 87 10.05 -7.18 -2.64
N TRP A 88 8.86 -7.81 -2.59
CA TRP A 88 7.57 -7.13 -2.43
C TRP A 88 7.51 -6.13 -1.27
N SER A 89 7.96 -6.49 -0.07
CA SER A 89 7.89 -5.59 1.09
C SER A 89 8.70 -4.31 0.86
N ALA A 90 9.90 -4.42 0.27
CA ALA A 90 10.75 -3.27 -0.03
C ALA A 90 10.14 -2.38 -1.12
N GLU A 91 9.61 -2.97 -2.20
CA GLU A 91 9.00 -2.20 -3.29
C GLU A 91 7.71 -1.49 -2.86
N ILE A 92 6.84 -2.15 -2.08
CA ILE A 92 5.64 -1.53 -1.50
C ILE A 92 6.04 -0.38 -0.57
N THR A 93 7.05 -0.58 0.28
CA THR A 93 7.54 0.45 1.21
C THR A 93 8.07 1.66 0.45
N LEU A 94 8.92 1.45 -0.55
CA LEU A 94 9.48 2.52 -1.37
C LEU A 94 8.36 3.32 -2.05
N GLN A 95 7.39 2.62 -2.65
CA GLN A 95 6.31 3.29 -3.36
C GLN A 95 5.37 4.06 -2.42
N MET A 96 5.07 3.50 -1.24
CA MET A 96 4.29 4.20 -0.22
C MET A 96 4.99 5.49 0.23
N VAL A 97 6.31 5.45 0.48
CA VAL A 97 7.09 6.64 0.86
C VAL A 97 7.06 7.68 -0.25
N GLN A 98 7.26 7.28 -1.50
CA GLN A 98 7.16 8.19 -2.64
C GLN A 98 5.78 8.83 -2.74
N TYR A 99 4.71 8.05 -2.60
CA TYR A 99 3.34 8.58 -2.57
C TYR A 99 3.16 9.64 -1.48
N LYS A 100 3.52 9.31 -0.22
CA LYS A 100 3.38 10.23 0.91
C LYS A 100 4.20 11.51 0.74
N ASN A 101 5.40 11.40 0.18
CA ASN A 101 6.24 12.56 -0.15
C ASN A 101 5.60 13.44 -1.22
N ARG A 102 5.03 12.87 -2.29
CA ARG A 102 4.28 13.64 -3.31
C ARG A 102 3.12 14.40 -2.66
N GLN A 103 2.33 13.73 -1.83
CA GLN A 103 1.20 14.37 -1.14
C GLN A 103 1.65 15.50 -0.20
N ALA A 104 2.73 15.30 0.56
CA ALA A 104 3.29 16.33 1.43
C ALA A 104 3.73 17.58 0.66
N VAL A 105 4.45 17.39 -0.46
CA VAL A 105 4.88 18.50 -1.33
C VAL A 105 3.68 19.26 -1.90
N LEU A 106 2.64 18.55 -2.36
CA LEU A 106 1.42 19.16 -2.87
C LEU A 106 0.69 19.96 -1.78
N ALA A 107 0.57 19.42 -0.57
CA ALA A 107 -0.06 20.11 0.56
C ALA A 107 0.67 21.41 0.94
N VAL A 108 2.01 21.38 0.98
CA VAL A 108 2.85 22.56 1.25
C VAL A 108 2.67 23.62 0.16
N ARG A 109 2.72 23.22 -1.12
CA ARG A 109 2.52 24.14 -2.25
C ARG A 109 1.13 24.79 -2.19
N SER A 110 0.08 24.02 -1.96
CA SER A 110 -1.29 24.53 -1.87
C SER A 110 -1.46 25.54 -0.73
N THR A 111 -0.86 25.26 0.43
CA THR A 111 -0.89 26.17 1.59
C THR A 111 -0.18 27.49 1.30
N ARG A 112 1.00 27.42 0.65
CA ARG A 112 1.75 28.63 0.25
C ARG A 112 0.98 29.50 -0.74
N HIS A 113 0.35 28.90 -1.76
CA HIS A 113 -0.49 29.65 -2.72
C HIS A 113 -1.68 30.32 -2.03
N LYS A 114 -2.33 29.62 -1.09
CA LYS A 114 -3.44 30.18 -0.32
C LYS A 114 -3.00 31.38 0.53
N GLN A 115 -1.86 31.28 1.21
CA GLN A 115 -1.29 32.39 1.99
C GLN A 115 -0.93 33.59 1.11
N GLN A 116 -0.29 33.37 -0.05
CA GLN A 116 0.04 34.46 -0.98
C GLN A 116 -1.22 35.21 -1.46
N ARG A 117 -2.29 34.48 -1.81
CA ARG A 117 -3.58 35.11 -2.16
C ARG A 117 -4.17 35.93 -1.02
N LEU A 118 -4.10 35.44 0.21
CA LEU A 118 -4.59 36.16 1.40
C LEU A 118 -3.77 37.42 1.72
N VAL A 119 -2.47 37.43 1.42
CA VAL A 119 -1.61 38.61 1.59
C VAL A 119 -1.90 39.64 0.50
N ILE A 120 -2.11 39.22 -0.74
CA ILE A 120 -2.46 40.11 -1.86
C ILE A 120 -3.88 40.69 -1.70
N SER A 121 -4.79 39.97 -1.04
CA SER A 121 -6.18 40.39 -0.86
C SER A 121 -6.43 41.26 0.39
N LYS A 122 -5.40 41.64 1.15
CA LYS A 122 -5.54 42.61 2.24
C LYS A 122 -5.44 44.04 1.68
N PRO A 123 -6.42 44.92 1.96
CA PRO A 123 -6.42 46.31 1.50
C PRO A 123 -5.30 47.14 2.14
#